data_AF-F3P761-F1
#
_entry.id   AF-F3P761-F1
#
_cell.length_a   1.000
_cell.length_b   1.000
_cell.length_c   1.000
_cell.angle_alpha   90.00
_cell.angle_beta   90.00
_cell.angle_gamma   90.00
#
_symmetry.space_group_name_H-M   'P 1'
#
loop_
_entity.id
_entity.type
_entity.pdbx_description
1 polymer ?
#
loop_
_entity_poly.entity_id
_entity_poly.type
_entity_poly.pdbx_seq_one_letter_code
_entity_poly.pdbx_strand_id
1 'polypeptide(L)'
;MAVAQDMGITVGYLPGLSMRRIADLTPGSAKTDAKDAAVVTQAARTMPHTLRAISASDEEAAALSMLTGFDLDLARQVNQTEGRIRCQSFTQTPPHPGAVAGRTPPPGRPVADLVHPSRAEASGQDKD
;
A
#
# COMPACT_ATOMS: atom_id res chain seq x y z
N MET A 1 2.87 -11.55 22.50
CA MET A 1 2.27 -12.75 23.14
C MET A 1 3.29 -13.86 23.31
N ALA A 2 3.94 -14.38 22.25
CA ALA A 2 4.96 -15.44 22.36
C ALA A 2 5.98 -15.20 23.49
N VAL A 3 6.72 -14.07 23.47
CA VAL A 3 7.68 -13.69 24.53
C VAL A 3 7.07 -13.63 25.94
N ALA A 4 5.78 -13.33 26.09
CA ALA A 4 5.14 -13.32 27.40
C ALA A 4 4.84 -14.74 27.91
N GLN A 5 4.38 -15.63 27.03
CA GLN A 5 4.12 -17.04 27.37
C GLN A 5 5.42 -17.81 27.64
N ASP A 6 6.45 -17.57 26.84
CA ASP A 6 7.83 -18.09 27.02
C ASP A 6 8.42 -17.69 28.38
N MET A 7 8.19 -16.43 28.81
CA MET A 7 8.55 -15.93 30.14
C MET A 7 7.61 -16.41 31.27
N GLY A 8 6.76 -17.41 31.02
CA GLY A 8 5.84 -18.01 32.00
C GLY A 8 4.64 -17.14 32.41
N ILE A 9 4.38 -16.03 31.70
CA ILE A 9 3.28 -15.12 32.01
C ILE A 9 2.01 -15.63 31.32
N THR A 10 0.98 -15.96 32.11
CA THR A 10 -0.33 -16.38 31.60
C THR A 10 -0.95 -15.30 30.72
N VAL A 11 -1.06 -15.58 29.41
CA VAL A 11 -1.75 -14.71 28.45
C VAL A 11 -3.21 -15.14 28.34
N GLY A 12 -4.13 -14.18 28.44
CA GLY A 12 -5.55 -14.40 28.20
C GLY A 12 -6.20 -13.15 27.59
N TYR A 13 -7.36 -13.34 26.96
CA TYR A 13 -8.16 -12.27 26.38
C TYR A 13 -9.58 -12.28 26.93
N LEU A 14 -10.22 -11.11 26.96
CA LEU A 14 -11.62 -10.98 27.34
C LEU A 14 -12.50 -11.17 26.08
N PRO A 15 -13.38 -12.18 26.01
CA PRO A 15 -14.25 -12.37 24.84
C PRO A 15 -15.17 -11.16 24.61
N GLY A 16 -15.45 -10.82 23.35
CA GLY A 16 -16.15 -9.56 23.00
C GLY A 16 -17.52 -9.36 23.67
N LEU A 17 -18.27 -10.43 23.94
CA LEU A 17 -19.52 -10.35 24.72
C LEU A 17 -19.29 -10.00 26.19
N SER A 18 -18.25 -10.56 26.82
CA SER A 18 -17.85 -10.24 28.19
C SER A 18 -17.30 -8.82 28.27
N MET A 19 -16.47 -8.43 27.30
CA MET A 19 -15.93 -7.07 27.18
C MET A 19 -17.05 -6.03 27.10
N ARG A 20 -18.04 -6.23 26.22
CA ARG A 20 -19.20 -5.32 26.10
C ARG A 20 -19.95 -5.21 27.42
N ARG A 21 -20.33 -6.33 28.04
CA ARG A 21 -21.05 -6.36 29.33
C ARG A 21 -20.32 -5.64 30.46
N ILE A 22 -18.98 -5.68 30.50
CA ILE A 22 -18.18 -5.00 31.54
C ILE A 22 -17.93 -3.53 31.16
N ALA A 23 -17.80 -3.20 29.88
CA ALA A 23 -17.71 -1.83 29.38
C ALA A 23 -19.01 -1.04 29.57
N ASP A 24 -20.17 -1.69 29.48
CA ASP A 24 -21.50 -1.13 29.78
C ASP A 24 -21.63 -0.70 31.26
N LEU A 25 -20.90 -1.37 32.16
CA LEU A 25 -20.82 -1.04 33.59
C LEU A 25 -19.77 0.04 33.93
N THR A 26 -18.98 0.49 32.94
CA THR A 26 -17.88 1.44 33.14
C THR A 26 -18.30 2.85 32.67
N PRO A 27 -18.48 3.82 33.58
CA PRO A 27 -18.90 5.17 33.22
C PRO A 27 -17.86 5.90 32.35
N GLY A 28 -18.33 6.68 31.38
CA GLY A 28 -17.50 7.56 30.55
C GLY A 28 -17.54 7.26 29.06
N SER A 29 -17.41 8.34 28.28
CA SER A 29 -17.36 8.36 26.80
C SER A 29 -15.97 8.75 26.30
N ALA A 30 -14.93 8.14 26.88
CA ALA A 30 -13.55 8.28 26.40
C ALA A 30 -13.35 7.54 25.06
N LYS A 31 -12.25 7.85 24.38
CA LYS A 31 -11.76 7.08 23.22
C LYS A 31 -11.61 5.60 23.62
N THR A 32 -12.04 4.69 22.76
CA THR A 32 -12.33 3.30 23.13
C THR A 32 -11.14 2.56 23.75
N ASP A 33 -9.92 2.83 23.29
CA ASP A 33 -8.67 2.22 23.75
C ASP A 33 -8.44 2.35 25.27
N ALA A 34 -8.57 3.55 25.84
CA ALA A 34 -8.38 3.78 27.27
C ALA A 34 -9.48 3.12 28.11
N LYS A 35 -10.71 3.07 27.60
CA LYS A 35 -11.84 2.40 28.27
C LYS A 35 -11.66 0.88 28.24
N ASP A 36 -11.30 0.32 27.10
CA ASP A 36 -11.08 -1.12 26.92
C ASP A 36 -9.91 -1.61 27.77
N ALA A 37 -8.82 -0.83 27.88
CA ALA A 37 -7.69 -1.15 28.77
C ALA A 37 -8.12 -1.20 30.25
N ALA A 38 -8.93 -0.25 30.71
CA ALA A 38 -9.47 -0.23 32.07
C ALA A 38 -10.42 -1.42 32.32
N VAL A 39 -11.29 -1.73 31.35
CA VAL A 39 -12.21 -2.89 31.38
C VAL A 39 -11.45 -4.21 31.45
N VAL A 40 -10.40 -4.40 30.64
CA VAL A 40 -9.56 -5.61 30.66
C VAL A 40 -8.80 -5.74 31.98
N THR A 41 -8.21 -4.66 32.49
CA THR A 41 -7.50 -4.66 33.78
C THR A 41 -8.44 -4.99 34.94
N GLN A 42 -9.64 -4.40 34.96
CA GLN A 42 -10.64 -4.67 35.98
C GLN A 42 -11.15 -6.11 35.90
N ALA A 43 -11.47 -6.61 34.70
CA ALA A 43 -11.89 -7.99 34.49
C ALA A 43 -10.82 -8.99 34.95
N ALA A 44 -9.54 -8.75 34.62
CA ALA A 44 -8.43 -9.57 35.08
C ALA A 44 -8.31 -9.60 36.62
N ARG A 45 -8.53 -8.46 37.29
CA ARG A 45 -8.37 -8.31 38.73
C ARG A 45 -9.54 -8.86 39.55
N THR A 46 -10.79 -8.70 39.10
CA THR A 46 -11.99 -9.05 39.89
C THR A 46 -12.79 -10.23 39.33
N MET A 47 -12.61 -10.57 38.06
CA MET A 47 -13.37 -11.61 37.35
C MET A 47 -12.46 -12.47 36.44
N PRO A 48 -11.35 -13.04 36.95
CA PRO A 48 -10.35 -13.72 36.10
C PRO A 48 -10.94 -14.89 35.29
N HIS A 49 -12.02 -15.52 35.77
CA HIS A 49 -12.79 -16.54 35.06
C HIS A 49 -13.49 -16.05 33.78
N THR A 50 -13.54 -14.74 33.53
CA THR A 50 -14.06 -14.16 32.27
C THR A 50 -12.99 -14.07 31.18
N LEU A 51 -11.71 -14.19 31.53
CA LEU A 51 -10.61 -14.26 30.57
C LEU A 51 -10.52 -15.67 30.00
N ARG A 52 -10.44 -15.78 28.67
CA ARG A 52 -10.10 -17.01 27.98
C ARG A 52 -8.58 -17.07 27.81
N ALA A 53 -7.96 -18.08 28.40
CA ALA A 53 -6.53 -18.32 28.23
C ALA A 53 -6.18 -18.53 26.75
N ILE A 54 -5.00 -18.05 26.35
CA ILE A 54 -4.38 -18.35 25.07
C ILE A 54 -3.12 -19.14 25.38
N SER A 55 -3.16 -20.44 25.09
CA SER A 55 -1.95 -21.27 25.02
C SER A 55 -1.64 -21.45 23.54
N ALA A 56 -0.43 -21.09 23.12
CA ALA A 56 0.12 -21.48 21.83
C ALA A 56 1.34 -22.37 22.10
N SER A 57 1.39 -23.54 21.48
CA SER A 57 2.56 -24.40 21.47
C SER A 57 3.64 -23.88 20.50
N ASP A 58 4.88 -24.30 20.70
CA ASP A 58 5.98 -23.96 19.78
C ASP A 58 5.72 -24.48 18.35
N GLU A 59 5.01 -25.61 18.21
CA GLU A 59 4.58 -26.16 16.93
C GLU A 59 3.56 -25.25 16.23
N GLU A 60 2.55 -24.75 16.96
CA GLU A 60 1.57 -23.79 16.42
C GLU A 60 2.24 -22.45 16.06
N ALA A 61 3.22 -22.00 16.87
CA ALA A 61 4.00 -20.81 16.57
C ALA A 61 4.88 -21.00 15.32
N ALA A 62 5.52 -22.17 15.16
CA ALA A 62 6.30 -22.53 13.98
C ALA A 62 5.41 -22.62 12.73
N ALA A 63 4.26 -23.28 12.81
CA ALA A 63 3.29 -23.40 11.70
C ALA A 63 2.76 -22.03 11.24
N LEU A 64 2.43 -21.13 12.18
CA LEU A 64 2.05 -19.74 11.86
C LEU A 64 3.20 -18.93 11.26
N SER A 65 4.44 -19.16 11.70
CA SER A 65 5.64 -18.54 11.12
C SER A 65 5.90 -19.04 9.69
N MET A 66 5.71 -20.33 9.43
CA MET A 66 5.81 -20.91 8.08
C MET A 66 4.73 -20.37 7.14
N LEU A 67 3.48 -20.26 7.60
CA LEU A 67 2.39 -19.70 6.81
C LEU A 67 2.62 -18.22 6.45
N THR A 68 3.01 -17.40 7.43
CA THR A 68 3.30 -15.98 7.18
C THR A 68 4.57 -15.78 6.34
N GLY A 69 5.55 -16.69 6.43
CA GLY A 69 6.68 -16.76 5.50
C GLY A 69 6.23 -17.05 4.06
N PHE A 70 5.33 -18.00 3.86
CA PHE A 70 4.76 -18.32 2.55
C PHE A 70 4.01 -17.14 1.92
N ASP A 71 3.21 -16.40 2.69
CA ASP A 71 2.51 -15.21 2.19
C ASP A 71 3.49 -14.12 1.72
N LEU A 72 4.60 -13.92 2.45
CA LEU A 72 5.67 -13.00 2.07
C LEU A 72 6.44 -13.47 0.82
N ASP A 73 6.70 -14.78 0.70
CA ASP A 73 7.28 -15.40 -0.49
C ASP A 73 6.39 -15.23 -1.72
N LEU A 74 5.07 -15.39 -1.56
CA LEU A 74 4.09 -15.22 -2.63
C LEU A 74 4.01 -13.75 -3.07
N ALA A 75 3.92 -12.81 -2.13
CA ALA A 75 3.91 -11.37 -2.44
C ALA A 75 5.17 -10.94 -3.22
N ARG A 76 6.34 -11.50 -2.87
CA ARG A 76 7.59 -11.27 -3.61
C ARG A 76 7.53 -11.83 -5.04
N GLN A 77 7.02 -13.05 -5.22
CA GLN A 77 6.88 -13.69 -6.53
C GLN A 77 5.93 -12.91 -7.45
N VAL A 78 4.81 -12.40 -6.91
CA VAL A 78 3.88 -11.53 -7.65
C VAL A 78 4.60 -10.26 -8.12
N ASN A 79 5.27 -9.54 -7.21
CA ASN A 79 6.00 -8.32 -7.57
C ASN A 79 7.15 -8.56 -8.57
N GLN A 80 7.87 -9.68 -8.47
CA GLN A 80 8.86 -10.09 -9.46
C GLN A 80 8.23 -10.36 -10.84
N THR A 81 7.07 -11.02 -10.86
CA THR A 81 6.34 -11.35 -12.09
C THR A 81 5.79 -10.09 -12.76
N GLU A 82 5.18 -9.17 -11.99
CA GLU A 82 4.76 -7.86 -12.48
C GLU A 82 5.92 -7.05 -13.05
N GLY A 83 7.04 -6.97 -12.33
CA GLY A 83 8.25 -6.30 -12.81
C GLY A 83 8.76 -6.91 -14.12
N ARG A 84 8.77 -8.24 -14.21
CA ARG A 84 9.16 -8.98 -15.43
C ARG A 84 8.21 -8.71 -16.61
N ILE A 85 6.89 -8.65 -16.38
CA ILE A 85 5.89 -8.31 -17.42
C ILE A 85 6.09 -6.87 -17.89
N ARG A 86 6.27 -5.93 -16.96
CA ARG A 86 6.51 -4.51 -17.25
C ARG A 86 7.78 -4.33 -18.08
N CYS A 87 8.88 -5.01 -17.74
CA CYS A 87 10.09 -4.95 -18.55
C CYS A 87 9.87 -5.50 -19.98
N GLN A 88 9.13 -6.60 -20.15
CA GLN A 88 8.82 -7.17 -21.47
C GLN A 88 7.90 -6.29 -22.33
N SER A 89 6.99 -5.52 -21.75
CA SER A 89 6.16 -4.58 -22.50
C SER A 89 6.95 -3.36 -22.98
N PHE A 90 7.94 -2.90 -22.20
CA PHE A 90 8.80 -1.76 -22.57
C PHE A 90 9.86 -2.08 -23.63
N THR A 91 10.19 -3.36 -23.89
CA THR A 91 11.18 -3.77 -24.91
C THR A 91 10.58 -4.08 -26.29
N GLN A 92 9.26 -3.95 -26.47
CA GLN A 92 8.56 -4.44 -27.69
C GLN A 92 8.43 -3.46 -28.85
N THR A 93 9.02 -2.26 -28.78
CA THR A 93 9.07 -1.33 -29.93
C THR A 93 10.43 -1.44 -30.63
N PRO A 94 10.59 -2.26 -31.69
CA PRO A 94 11.81 -2.21 -32.49
C PRO A 94 11.89 -0.88 -33.25
N PRO A 95 13.10 -0.32 -33.46
CA PRO A 95 13.28 0.74 -34.45
C PRO A 95 12.95 0.17 -35.84
N HIS A 96 12.06 0.85 -36.56
CA HIS A 96 11.57 0.42 -37.87
C HIS A 96 12.65 0.59 -38.96
N PRO A 97 13.16 -0.48 -39.59
CA PRO A 97 14.14 -0.37 -40.67
C PRO A 97 13.41 -0.29 -42.01
N GLY A 98 12.93 0.91 -42.39
CA GLY A 98 11.97 1.02 -43.50
C GLY A 98 11.86 2.39 -44.17
N ALA A 99 12.98 3.03 -44.54
CA ALA A 99 12.97 4.26 -45.33
C ALA A 99 14.20 4.38 -46.28
N VAL A 100 14.42 3.36 -47.12
CA VAL A 100 15.32 3.50 -48.28
C VAL A 100 14.56 4.07 -49.47
N ALA A 101 14.47 5.40 -49.55
CA ALA A 101 13.98 6.12 -50.73
C ALA A 101 15.15 6.85 -51.40
N GLY A 102 15.41 6.53 -52.66
CA GLY A 102 16.61 6.96 -53.38
C GLY A 102 16.65 8.46 -53.72
N ARG A 103 17.86 8.94 -54.00
CA ARG A 103 18.08 10.24 -54.66
C ARG A 103 17.38 10.25 -56.04
N THR A 104 16.70 11.35 -56.39
CA THR A 104 16.95 12.19 -57.60
C THR A 104 15.93 13.36 -57.63
N PRO A 105 16.35 14.64 -57.79
CA PRO A 105 15.49 15.81 -58.04
C PRO A 105 15.61 16.29 -59.52
N PRO A 106 15.01 17.42 -59.95
CA PRO A 106 13.80 18.14 -59.51
C PRO A 106 12.71 17.87 -60.61
N PRO A 107 12.04 18.81 -61.33
CA PRO A 107 11.56 20.18 -61.08
C PRO A 107 10.04 20.36 -61.29
N GLY A 108 9.52 21.58 -61.02
CA GLY A 108 8.16 21.99 -61.42
C GLY A 108 7.47 23.00 -60.48
N ARG A 109 7.68 24.30 -60.71
CA ARG A 109 6.75 25.39 -60.31
C ARG A 109 5.63 25.51 -61.37
N PRO A 110 4.54 26.28 -61.20
CA PRO A 110 4.14 27.20 -60.11
C PRO A 110 2.86 26.67 -59.38
N VAL A 111 1.95 27.41 -58.71
CA VAL A 111 1.61 28.85 -58.55
C VAL A 111 1.02 29.13 -57.15
N ALA A 112 0.96 30.41 -56.76
CA ALA A 112 -0.12 31.21 -56.13
C ALA A 112 -1.17 30.54 -55.18
N ASP A 113 -1.78 31.23 -54.20
CA ASP A 113 -1.80 32.69 -53.91
C ASP A 113 -2.24 32.99 -52.45
N LEU A 114 -2.24 34.29 -52.12
CA LEU A 114 -3.15 34.98 -51.19
C LEU A 114 -2.82 35.06 -49.67
N VAL A 115 -2.29 36.23 -49.28
CA VAL A 115 -2.83 37.17 -48.24
C VAL A 115 -2.90 36.68 -46.78
N HIS A 116 -2.46 37.43 -45.74
CA HIS A 116 -1.58 38.59 -45.56
C HIS A 116 -1.15 38.62 -44.06
N PRO A 117 -0.10 39.36 -43.65
CA PRO A 117 0.57 39.15 -42.35
C PRO A 117 -0.12 39.82 -41.14
N SER A 118 0.06 39.21 -39.96
CA SER A 118 -0.26 39.83 -38.67
C SER A 118 0.87 40.74 -38.17
N ARG A 119 0.48 41.92 -37.72
CA ARG A 119 1.28 43.03 -37.18
C ARG A 119 1.95 42.66 -35.85
N ALA A 120 3.24 42.93 -35.72
CA ALA A 120 3.95 42.96 -34.44
C ALA A 120 4.31 44.41 -34.10
N GLU A 121 3.76 44.95 -33.02
CA GLU A 121 4.18 46.24 -32.48
C GLU A 121 5.17 46.02 -31.33
N ALA A 122 6.36 46.58 -31.50
CA ALA A 122 7.34 46.70 -30.43
C ALA A 122 7.45 48.18 -30.06
N SER A 123 6.91 48.56 -28.90
CA SER A 123 7.16 49.86 -28.28
C SER A 123 7.87 49.61 -26.96
N GLY A 124 9.16 49.94 -26.90
CA GLY A 124 9.91 49.93 -25.66
C GLY A 124 9.64 51.21 -24.88
N GLN A 125 9.39 51.08 -23.57
CA GLN A 125 9.55 52.18 -22.63
C GLN A 125 10.54 51.75 -21.57
N ASP A 126 11.72 52.35 -21.68
CA ASP A 126 12.77 52.35 -20.67
C ASP A 126 12.26 53.06 -19.40
N LYS A 127 12.79 52.70 -18.23
CA LYS A 127 12.39 53.27 -16.94
C LYS A 127 13.59 53.73 -16.12
N ASP A 128 13.60 55.02 -15.83
CA ASP A 128 14.18 55.58 -14.60
C ASP A 128 13.31 55.22 -13.36
#